data_AF-A0A328U3G3-F1
#
_entry.id   AF-A0A328U3G3-F1
#
_cell.length_a   1.000
_cell.length_b   1.000
_cell.length_c   1.000
_cell.angle_alpha   90.00
_cell.angle_beta   90.00
_cell.angle_gamma   90.00
#
_symmetry.space_group_name_H-M   'P 1'
#
loop_
_entity.id
_entity.type
_entity.pdbx_description
1 polymer ?
#
loop_
_entity_poly.entity_id
_entity_poly.type
_entity_poly.pdbx_seq_one_letter_code
_entity_poly.pdbx_strand_id
1 'polypeptide(L)'
;MNQYKLSDIATQIAVHSFLKEEWHDEIAQAKEYVYKTVDIIGTNNSALRNPLNLDEDVFYFRDREYPLTGQEMISGDYLLFKYIGHNGDMFINECISIDELEDEITGGGGITNTFTTFQIPIVMGKVRHYTITFINGIDGQEYNFVKGIHDALPEWDYENEQPGEVFFEISKVKIHWLNS
;
A
#
# COMPACT_ATOMS: atom_id res chain seq x y z
N MET A 1 18.29 7.90 8.03
CA MET A 1 17.08 7.33 8.61
C MET A 1 16.48 8.25 9.63
N ASN A 2 15.35 8.84 9.26
CA ASN A 2 14.52 9.68 10.11
C ASN A 2 13.57 8.85 10.99
N GLN A 3 12.97 9.51 11.97
CA GLN A 3 11.94 8.95 12.82
C GLN A 3 10.71 9.86 12.83
N TYR A 4 9.53 9.25 12.87
CA TYR A 4 8.24 9.93 12.85
C TYR A 4 7.36 9.38 13.96
N LYS A 5 6.45 10.20 14.49
CA LYS A 5 5.41 9.67 15.38
C LYS A 5 4.44 8.85 14.55
N LEU A 6 4.06 7.67 15.05
CA LEU A 6 3.05 6.84 14.40
C LEU A 6 1.73 7.58 14.23
N SER A 7 1.36 8.49 15.16
CA SER A 7 0.17 9.31 15.03
C SER A 7 0.14 10.16 13.76
N ASP A 8 1.31 10.62 13.30
CA ASP A 8 1.42 11.50 12.14
C ASP A 8 1.34 10.67 10.86
N ILE A 9 1.95 9.48 10.86
CA ILE A 9 1.84 8.49 9.79
C ILE A 9 0.40 7.98 9.64
N ALA A 10 -0.25 7.60 10.74
CA ALA A 10 -1.64 7.13 10.74
C ALA A 10 -2.61 8.22 10.26
N THR A 11 -2.34 9.49 10.59
CA THR A 11 -3.14 10.62 10.07
C THR A 11 -3.03 10.70 8.55
N GLN A 12 -1.83 10.54 7.99
CA GLN A 12 -1.64 10.54 6.55
C GLN A 12 -2.32 9.33 5.88
N ILE A 13 -2.21 8.14 6.45
CA ILE A 13 -2.91 6.95 5.97
C ILE A 13 -4.43 7.20 5.98
N ALA A 14 -4.99 7.71 7.07
CA ALA A 14 -6.42 8.01 7.17
C ALA A 14 -6.89 9.02 6.11
N VAL A 15 -6.10 10.07 5.85
CA VAL A 15 -6.44 11.11 4.86
C VAL A 15 -6.36 10.61 3.41
N HIS A 16 -5.47 9.67 3.12
CA HIS A 16 -5.14 9.21 1.77
C HIS A 16 -5.66 7.79 1.45
N SER A 17 -6.44 7.16 2.33
CA SER A 17 -7.03 5.83 2.13
C SER A 17 -8.56 5.87 2.07
N PHE A 18 -9.16 4.72 1.75
CA PHE A 18 -10.62 4.48 1.83
C PHE A 18 -11.22 4.73 3.21
N LEU A 19 -10.41 4.78 4.28
CA LEU A 19 -10.90 5.10 5.62
C LEU A 19 -11.58 6.47 5.65
N LYS A 20 -11.27 7.37 4.73
CA LYS A 20 -11.99 8.64 4.57
C LYS A 20 -13.41 8.48 4.04
N GLU A 21 -13.66 7.47 3.21
CA GLU A 21 -14.97 7.21 2.59
C GLU A 21 -15.91 6.44 3.52
N GLU A 22 -15.39 5.47 4.27
CA GLU A 22 -16.20 4.74 5.26
C GLU A 22 -16.47 5.56 6.52
N TRP A 23 -15.55 6.44 6.90
CA TRP A 23 -15.57 7.19 8.16
C TRP A 23 -15.66 8.68 7.85
N HIS A 24 -16.81 9.09 7.29
CA HIS A 24 -17.05 10.43 6.78
C HIS A 24 -16.75 11.59 7.75
N ASP A 25 -16.59 11.34 9.07
CA ASP A 25 -16.39 12.43 10.05
C ASP A 25 -15.28 12.30 11.10
N GLU A 26 -14.54 11.19 11.31
CA GLU A 26 -13.50 11.19 12.36
C GLU A 26 -12.20 10.48 11.98
N ILE A 27 -11.21 11.26 11.52
CA ILE A 27 -9.79 10.86 11.43
C ILE A 27 -9.31 10.15 12.71
N ALA A 28 -9.87 10.50 13.87
CA ALA A 28 -9.58 9.84 15.13
C ALA A 28 -9.93 8.34 15.11
N GLN A 29 -11.12 7.97 14.63
CA GLN A 29 -11.57 6.59 14.55
C GLN A 29 -10.75 5.79 13.53
N ALA A 30 -10.45 6.38 12.38
CA ALA A 30 -9.56 5.78 11.39
C ALA A 30 -8.16 5.49 11.98
N LYS A 31 -7.63 6.40 12.82
CA LYS A 31 -6.35 6.18 13.50
C LYS A 31 -6.42 5.08 14.54
N GLU A 32 -7.47 5.04 15.36
CA GLU A 32 -7.68 3.96 16.33
C GLU A 32 -7.75 2.60 15.64
N TYR A 33 -8.43 2.54 14.50
CA TYR A 33 -8.48 1.35 13.67
C TYR A 33 -7.08 0.94 13.20
N VAL A 34 -6.32 1.87 12.60
CA VAL A 34 -4.91 1.61 12.21
C VAL A 34 -4.08 1.11 13.39
N TYR A 35 -4.17 1.73 14.57
CA TYR A 35 -3.37 1.31 15.73
C TYR A 35 -3.69 -0.10 16.23
N LYS A 36 -4.93 -0.54 16.04
CA LYS A 36 -5.39 -1.87 16.43
C LYS A 36 -4.98 -2.93 15.41
N THR A 37 -5.02 -2.61 14.12
CA THR A 37 -4.90 -3.59 13.05
C THR A 37 -3.51 -3.63 12.41
N VAL A 38 -2.80 -2.51 12.32
CA VAL A 38 -1.57 -2.44 11.53
C VAL A 38 -0.46 -3.30 12.12
N ASP A 39 0.24 -4.03 11.26
CA ASP A 39 1.53 -4.64 11.56
C ASP A 39 2.65 -3.78 10.98
N ILE A 40 3.74 -3.60 11.72
CA ILE A 40 4.87 -2.74 11.32
C ILE A 40 6.08 -3.64 11.12
N ILE A 41 6.54 -3.74 9.88
CA ILE A 41 7.58 -4.67 9.46
C ILE A 41 8.80 -3.87 9.02
N GLY A 42 9.96 -4.18 9.59
CA GLY A 42 11.20 -3.50 9.27
C GLY A 42 12.30 -3.84 10.26
N THR A 43 13.55 -3.78 9.81
CA THR A 43 14.70 -4.06 10.68
C THR A 43 14.77 -3.08 11.84
N ASN A 44 14.48 -1.79 11.58
CA ASN A 44 14.54 -0.73 12.58
C ASN A 44 13.22 -0.53 13.33
N ASN A 45 12.20 -1.32 12.99
CA ASN A 45 10.87 -1.28 13.60
C ASN A 45 10.46 -2.64 14.19
N SER A 46 11.41 -3.56 14.38
CA SER A 46 11.12 -4.93 14.83
C SER A 46 10.37 -4.98 16.17
N ALA A 47 10.62 -4.03 17.07
CA ALA A 47 9.90 -3.90 18.34
C ALA A 47 8.41 -3.50 18.17
N LEU A 48 8.03 -2.97 17.01
CA LEU A 48 6.67 -2.56 16.66
C LEU A 48 5.92 -3.63 15.85
N ARG A 49 6.53 -4.78 15.60
CA ARG A 49 5.87 -5.88 14.90
C ARG A 49 4.80 -6.51 15.79
N ASN A 50 3.67 -6.92 15.22
CA ASN A 50 2.63 -7.63 15.95
C ASN A 50 3.11 -9.08 16.22
N PRO A 51 3.36 -9.47 17.49
CA PRO A 51 3.84 -10.81 17.80
C PRO A 51 2.84 -11.90 17.39
N LEU A 52 1.55 -11.58 17.29
CA LEU A 52 0.52 -12.51 16.83
C LEU A 52 0.64 -12.87 15.34
N ASN A 53 1.31 -12.06 14.53
CA ASN A 53 1.53 -12.35 13.11
C ASN A 53 2.89 -13.03 12.85
N LEU A 54 3.60 -13.45 13.90
CA LEU A 54 4.86 -14.21 13.82
C LEU A 54 4.66 -15.73 13.89
N ASP A 55 3.45 -16.16 14.21
CA ASP A 55 3.08 -17.56 14.41
C ASP A 55 2.91 -18.26 13.06
N GLU A 56 3.85 -19.14 12.71
CA GLU A 56 3.89 -19.83 11.42
C GLU A 56 2.73 -20.84 11.24
N ASP A 57 2.06 -21.23 12.33
CA ASP A 57 0.92 -22.14 12.31
C ASP A 57 -0.42 -21.42 12.06
N VAL A 58 -0.41 -20.08 11.95
CA VAL A 58 -1.60 -19.25 11.77
C VAL A 58 -1.59 -18.58 10.39
N PHE A 59 -2.55 -18.98 9.55
CA PHE A 59 -2.66 -18.54 8.16
C PHE A 59 -3.62 -17.36 7.94
N TYR A 60 -3.95 -16.61 8.99
CA TYR A 60 -4.80 -15.42 8.90
C TYR A 60 -4.20 -14.28 9.73
N PHE A 61 -4.44 -13.06 9.29
CA PHE A 61 -3.95 -11.86 9.97
C PHE A 61 -4.72 -11.61 11.26
N ARG A 62 -4.02 -11.23 12.32
CA ARG A 62 -4.60 -10.98 13.64
C ARG A 62 -4.44 -9.52 14.01
N ASP A 63 -5.54 -8.94 14.50
CA ASP A 63 -5.48 -7.68 15.23
C ASP A 63 -4.49 -7.79 16.39
N ARG A 64 -3.91 -6.67 16.81
CA ARG A 64 -3.04 -6.60 17.98
C ARG A 64 -3.87 -6.85 19.24
N GLU A 65 -3.37 -7.72 20.12
CA GLU A 65 -3.96 -7.87 21.46
C GLU A 65 -3.90 -6.55 22.25
N TYR A 66 -2.78 -5.84 22.10
CA TYR A 66 -2.56 -4.50 22.64
C TYR A 66 -2.37 -3.52 21.48
N PRO A 67 -3.36 -2.65 21.21
CA PRO A 67 -3.24 -1.61 20.19
C PRO A 67 -2.04 -0.70 20.45
N LEU A 68 -1.50 -0.14 19.37
CA LEU A 68 -0.52 0.93 19.46
C LEU A 68 -1.16 2.20 20.04
N THR A 69 -0.34 3.05 20.64
CA THR A 69 -0.80 4.30 21.26
C THR A 69 -0.76 5.49 20.31
N GLY A 70 -0.06 5.35 19.19
CA GLY A 70 0.28 6.43 18.27
C GLY A 70 1.47 7.28 18.73
N GLN A 71 2.00 7.09 19.94
CA GLN A 71 3.21 7.78 20.42
C GLN A 71 4.50 7.04 20.06
N GLU A 72 4.40 5.83 19.51
CA GLU A 72 5.54 5.06 19.05
C GLU A 72 6.28 5.81 17.94
N MET A 73 7.60 5.70 17.96
CA MET A 73 8.44 6.25 16.91
C MET A 73 8.67 5.18 15.84
N ILE A 74 8.22 5.46 14.61
CA ILE A 74 8.53 4.63 13.44
C ILE A 74 9.76 5.19 12.74
N SER A 75 10.70 4.30 12.41
CA SER A 75 11.96 4.64 11.73
C SER A 75 11.87 4.29 10.24
N GLY A 76 12.45 5.11 9.37
CA GLY A 76 12.54 4.80 7.94
C GLY A 76 12.39 6.04 7.08
N ASP A 77 13.25 6.17 6.07
CA ASP A 77 13.14 7.26 5.09
C ASP A 77 12.12 6.94 3.99
N TYR A 78 11.84 5.65 3.78
CA TYR A 78 10.87 5.13 2.82
C TYR A 78 9.99 4.11 3.52
N LEU A 79 8.70 4.37 3.59
CA LEU A 79 7.72 3.46 4.17
C LEU A 79 6.62 3.18 3.14
N LEU A 80 6.07 1.97 3.17
CA LEU A 80 4.94 1.60 2.34
C LEU A 80 3.82 1.06 3.21
N PHE A 81 2.70 1.78 3.26
CA PHE A 81 1.47 1.22 3.81
C PHE A 81 0.78 0.36 2.74
N LYS A 82 0.42 -0.88 3.09
CA LYS A 82 -0.36 -1.80 2.25
C LYS A 82 -1.64 -2.19 2.98
N TYR A 83 -2.76 -2.16 2.26
CA TYR A 83 -4.03 -2.71 2.71
C TYR A 83 -4.53 -3.77 1.74
N ILE A 84 -4.94 -4.92 2.29
CA ILE A 84 -5.46 -6.05 1.54
C ILE A 84 -6.95 -6.21 1.91
N GLY A 85 -7.85 -5.78 1.03
CA GLY A 85 -9.25 -5.57 1.39
C GLY A 85 -10.07 -6.84 1.63
N HIS A 86 -9.68 -7.98 1.05
CA HIS A 86 -10.45 -9.22 1.20
C HIS A 86 -10.27 -9.91 2.55
N ASN A 87 -9.16 -9.65 3.25
CA ASN A 87 -8.84 -10.21 4.56
C ASN A 87 -8.58 -9.14 5.64
N GLY A 88 -8.52 -7.86 5.26
CA GLY A 88 -8.38 -6.73 6.17
C GLY A 88 -6.95 -6.45 6.61
N ASP A 89 -5.95 -7.11 6.00
CA ASP A 89 -4.57 -7.02 6.46
C ASP A 89 -4.01 -5.62 6.22
N MET A 90 -3.33 -5.09 7.24
CA MET A 90 -2.69 -3.77 7.19
C MET A 90 -1.23 -3.88 7.57
N PHE A 91 -0.36 -3.43 6.67
CA PHE A 91 1.09 -3.44 6.89
C PHE A 91 1.66 -2.04 6.71
N ILE A 92 2.62 -1.65 7.54
CA ILE A 92 3.59 -0.61 7.21
C ILE A 92 4.95 -1.27 7.09
N ASN A 93 5.47 -1.33 5.86
CA ASN A 93 6.78 -1.90 5.55
C ASN A 93 7.83 -0.79 5.51
N GLU A 94 8.95 -1.00 6.18
CA GLU A 94 10.17 -0.20 6.04
C GLU A 94 10.96 -0.64 4.81
N CYS A 95 11.27 0.30 3.93
CA CYS A 95 12.16 0.11 2.80
C CYS A 95 13.48 0.87 3.04
N ILE A 96 14.61 0.24 2.76
CA ILE A 96 15.96 0.80 2.91
C ILE A 96 16.31 1.82 1.82
N SER A 97 15.57 1.85 0.72
CA SER A 97 15.81 2.75 -0.42
C SER A 97 14.54 3.07 -1.21
N ILE A 98 14.63 4.08 -2.09
CA ILE A 98 13.56 4.36 -3.06
C ILE A 98 13.37 3.22 -4.04
N ASP A 99 14.46 2.57 -4.48
CA ASP A 99 14.40 1.44 -5.43
C ASP A 99 13.63 0.25 -4.83
N GLU A 100 13.88 -0.08 -3.56
CA GLU A 100 13.12 -1.14 -2.87
C GLU A 100 11.64 -0.76 -2.67
N LEU A 101 11.34 0.51 -2.40
CA LEU A 101 9.96 0.98 -2.34
C LEU A 101 9.26 0.80 -3.70
N GLU A 102 9.94 1.13 -4.79
CA GLU A 102 9.44 0.97 -6.16
C GLU A 102 9.24 -0.51 -6.54
N ASP A 103 10.18 -1.37 -6.14
CA ASP A 103 10.09 -2.82 -6.31
C ASP A 103 8.90 -3.40 -5.52
N GLU A 104 8.68 -2.96 -4.28
CA GLU A 104 7.55 -3.39 -3.45
C GLU A 104 6.19 -2.94 -4.01
N ILE A 105 6.15 -1.77 -4.64
CA ILE A 105 4.95 -1.24 -5.30
C ILE A 105 4.66 -2.02 -6.58
N THR A 106 5.67 -2.32 -7.40
CA THR A 106 5.50 -2.90 -8.74
C THR A 106 5.56 -4.43 -8.77
N GLY A 107 6.12 -5.05 -7.75
CA GLY A 107 6.34 -6.49 -7.65
C GLY A 107 5.09 -7.33 -7.40
N GLY A 108 5.30 -8.61 -7.14
CA GLY A 108 4.23 -9.63 -7.06
C GLY A 108 3.24 -9.41 -5.92
N GLY A 109 3.64 -8.73 -4.83
CA GLY A 109 2.74 -8.32 -3.74
C GLY A 109 2.16 -6.91 -3.91
N GLY A 110 2.53 -6.21 -4.97
CA GLY A 110 2.22 -4.81 -5.22
C GLY A 110 1.05 -4.64 -6.18
N ILE A 111 1.26 -3.91 -7.28
CA ILE A 111 0.20 -3.59 -8.24
C ILE A 111 -0.34 -4.82 -8.96
N THR A 112 0.51 -5.82 -9.22
CA THR A 112 0.12 -7.05 -9.93
C THR A 112 -0.67 -8.01 -9.06
N ASN A 113 -0.69 -7.79 -7.73
CA ASN A 113 -1.54 -8.52 -6.82
C ASN A 113 -2.96 -7.96 -6.87
N THR A 114 -3.92 -8.73 -7.38
CA THR A 114 -5.34 -8.36 -7.45
C THR A 114 -5.95 -8.10 -6.06
N PHE A 115 -5.36 -8.67 -5.01
CA PHE A 115 -5.85 -8.54 -3.65
C PHE A 115 -5.34 -7.29 -2.90
N THR A 116 -4.21 -6.70 -3.33
CA THR A 116 -3.65 -5.51 -2.67
C THR A 116 -4.50 -4.29 -3.02
N THR A 117 -5.45 -3.92 -2.15
CA THR A 117 -6.41 -2.85 -2.45
C THR A 117 -5.78 -1.46 -2.42
N PHE A 118 -4.93 -1.15 -1.44
CA PHE A 118 -4.23 0.15 -1.38
C PHE A 118 -2.74 0.01 -1.11
N GLN A 119 -1.99 0.94 -1.70
CA GLN A 119 -0.58 1.15 -1.46
C GLN A 119 -0.34 2.65 -1.28
N ILE A 120 0.12 3.05 -0.10
CA ILE A 120 0.39 4.46 0.23
C ILE A 120 1.86 4.60 0.59
N PRO A 121 2.70 5.07 -0.35
CA PRO A 121 4.10 5.32 -0.07
C PRO A 121 4.27 6.62 0.70
N ILE A 122 5.11 6.56 1.73
CA ILE A 122 5.45 7.67 2.60
C ILE A 122 6.97 7.86 2.50
N VAL A 123 7.37 8.94 1.85
CA VAL A 123 8.77 9.27 1.59
C VAL A 123 9.15 10.46 2.44
N MET A 124 10.17 10.30 3.28
CA MET A 124 10.65 11.30 4.22
C MET A 124 9.50 11.83 5.12
N GLY A 125 8.65 10.90 5.57
CA GLY A 125 7.53 11.19 6.47
C GLY A 125 6.34 11.87 5.80
N LYS A 126 6.30 11.95 4.47
CA LYS A 126 5.17 12.52 3.72
C LYS A 126 4.65 11.55 2.67
N VAL A 127 3.34 11.44 2.53
CA VAL A 127 2.71 10.69 1.44
C VAL A 127 3.16 11.27 0.10
N ARG A 128 3.58 10.39 -0.80
CA ARG A 128 3.85 10.71 -2.19
C ARG A 128 2.81 10.02 -3.06
N HIS A 129 2.24 10.76 -4.00
CA HIS A 129 1.35 10.18 -4.99
C HIS A 129 2.14 9.77 -6.22
N TYR A 130 1.64 8.77 -6.91
CA TYR A 130 2.29 8.24 -8.09
C TYR A 130 1.26 7.69 -9.07
N THR A 131 1.64 7.64 -10.34
CA THR A 131 0.99 6.81 -11.36
C THR A 131 1.98 5.77 -11.87
N ILE A 132 1.47 4.74 -12.54
CA ILE A 132 2.31 3.69 -13.11
C ILE A 132 2.00 3.54 -14.59
N THR A 133 3.04 3.35 -15.39
CA THR A 133 2.91 2.91 -16.77
C THR A 133 3.67 1.60 -17.00
N PHE A 134 3.30 0.87 -18.04
CA PHE A 134 4.00 -0.31 -18.51
C PHE A 134 3.95 -0.42 -20.04
N ILE A 135 4.85 -1.21 -20.62
CA ILE A 135 4.86 -1.53 -22.05
C ILE A 135 4.23 -2.91 -22.24
N ASN A 136 3.20 -3.00 -23.08
CA ASN A 136 2.62 -4.27 -23.50
C ASN A 136 3.56 -4.97 -24.49
N GLY A 137 4.00 -6.18 -24.18
CA GLY A 137 4.88 -6.98 -25.04
C GLY A 137 4.24 -7.39 -26.37
N ILE A 138 2.90 -7.41 -26.45
CA ILE A 138 2.16 -7.85 -27.63
C ILE A 138 2.18 -6.79 -28.75
N ASP A 139 1.92 -5.52 -28.42
CA ASP A 139 1.82 -4.42 -29.39
C ASP A 139 2.94 -3.36 -29.24
N GLY A 140 3.74 -3.43 -28.17
CA GLY A 140 4.81 -2.49 -27.87
C GLY A 140 4.36 -1.12 -27.38
N GLN A 141 3.07 -0.91 -27.11
CA GLN A 141 2.52 0.38 -26.66
C GLN A 141 2.64 0.55 -25.14
N GLU A 142 2.70 1.81 -24.71
CA GLU A 142 2.71 2.19 -23.29
C GLU A 142 1.28 2.41 -22.79
N TYR A 143 0.95 1.81 -21.66
CA TYR A 143 -0.36 1.90 -21.02
C TYR A 143 -0.23 2.43 -19.59
N ASN A 144 -1.23 3.20 -19.16
CA ASN A 144 -1.41 3.53 -17.74
C ASN A 144 -1.91 2.29 -17.01
N PHE A 145 -1.34 2.02 -15.85
CA PHE A 145 -1.84 1.01 -14.94
C PHE A 145 -2.93 1.62 -14.05
N VAL A 146 -4.15 1.09 -14.14
CA VAL A 146 -5.30 1.54 -13.35
C VAL A 146 -5.76 0.41 -12.45
N LYS A 147 -5.57 0.58 -11.15
CA LYS A 147 -6.05 -0.40 -10.18
C LYS A 147 -7.48 -0.07 -9.78
N GLY A 148 -8.42 -0.93 -10.16
CA GLY A 148 -9.79 -0.93 -9.66
C GLY A 148 -9.90 -1.73 -8.35
N ILE A 149 -11.10 -1.74 -7.76
CA ILE A 149 -11.41 -2.42 -6.48
C ILE A 149 -11.20 -3.95 -6.58
N HIS A 150 -11.26 -4.51 -7.79
CA HIS A 150 -11.20 -5.95 -8.03
C HIS A 150 -10.08 -6.40 -8.97
N ASP A 151 -9.56 -5.52 -9.81
CA ASP A 151 -8.57 -5.88 -10.82
C ASP A 151 -7.53 -4.77 -11.04
N ALA A 152 -6.33 -5.21 -11.43
CA ALA A 152 -5.24 -4.36 -11.81
C ALA A 152 -5.18 -4.35 -13.34
N LEU A 153 -5.87 -3.40 -13.97
CA LEU A 153 -6.08 -3.39 -15.43
C LEU A 153 -5.46 -2.14 -16.03
N PRO A 154 -4.93 -2.19 -17.26
CA PRO A 154 -4.64 -0.97 -17.99
C PRO A 154 -5.91 -0.13 -18.14
N GLU A 155 -5.76 1.20 -18.18
CA GLU A 155 -6.85 2.12 -18.48
C GLU A 155 -7.41 1.76 -19.87
N TRP A 156 -8.53 1.05 -19.91
CA TRP A 156 -9.21 0.62 -21.12
C TRP A 156 -10.57 1.31 -21.19
N ASP A 157 -10.92 1.84 -22.35
CA ASP A 157 -12.21 2.47 -22.60
C ASP A 157 -13.31 1.40 -22.68
N TYR A 158 -13.86 1.06 -21.52
CA TYR A 158 -14.95 0.07 -21.38
C TYR A 158 -16.23 0.47 -22.12
N GLU A 159 -16.39 1.75 -22.47
CA GLU A 159 -17.63 2.23 -23.11
C GLU A 159 -17.63 2.01 -24.63
N ASN A 160 -16.48 1.79 -25.27
CA ASN A 160 -16.37 1.92 -26.73
C ASN A 160 -16.04 0.66 -27.56
N GLU A 161 -15.72 -0.54 -27.03
CA GLU A 161 -15.58 -1.73 -27.90
C GLU A 161 -15.58 -3.13 -27.21
N GLN A 162 -15.60 -4.20 -28.02
CA GLN A 162 -16.33 -5.49 -27.93
C GLN A 162 -15.90 -6.55 -26.88
N PRO A 163 -16.80 -7.52 -26.55
CA PRO A 163 -16.54 -8.61 -25.60
C PRO A 163 -15.53 -9.63 -26.14
N GLY A 164 -14.34 -9.66 -25.54
CA GLY A 164 -13.31 -10.66 -25.78
C GLY A 164 -12.27 -10.66 -24.65
N GLU A 165 -11.59 -11.79 -24.45
CA GLU A 165 -10.45 -11.85 -23.51
C GLU A 165 -9.30 -10.99 -24.06
N VAL A 166 -8.87 -10.00 -23.28
CA VAL A 166 -7.71 -9.15 -23.61
C VAL A 166 -6.52 -9.62 -22.79
N PHE A 167 -5.41 -9.92 -23.46
CA PHE A 167 -4.16 -10.33 -22.83
C PHE A 167 -3.15 -9.18 -22.87
N PHE A 168 -2.37 -9.03 -21.80
CA PHE A 168 -1.26 -8.08 -21.73
C PHE A 168 0.01 -8.81 -21.31
N GLU A 169 1.12 -8.55 -21.99
CA GLU A 169 2.45 -8.95 -21.55
C GLU A 169 3.12 -7.74 -20.87
N ILE A 170 3.02 -7.66 -19.55
CA ILE A 170 3.52 -6.49 -18.79
C ILE A 170 5.06 -6.50 -18.78
N SER A 171 5.66 -5.44 -19.31
CA SER A 171 7.11 -5.22 -19.27
C SER A 171 7.44 -3.76 -19.00
N LYS A 172 8.68 -3.48 -18.56
CA LYS A 172 9.20 -2.10 -18.35
C LYS A 172 8.24 -1.22 -17.53
N VAL A 173 7.80 -1.73 -16.39
CA VAL A 173 6.96 -0.98 -15.43
C VAL A 173 7.74 0.24 -14.94
N LYS A 174 7.08 1.40 -14.89
CA LYS A 174 7.66 2.67 -14.41
C LYS A 174 6.72 3.33 -13.42
N ILE A 175 7.28 3.84 -12.34
CA ILE A 175 6.59 4.72 -11.40
C ILE A 175 6.85 6.18 -11.81
N HIS A 176 5.77 6.96 -11.88
CA HIS A 176 5.83 8.40 -12.10
C HIS A 176 5.38 9.09 -10.82
N TRP A 177 6.36 9.55 -10.02
CA TRP A 177 6.08 10.32 -8.82
C TRP A 177 5.44 11.67 -9.18
N LEU A 178 4.27 11.95 -8.60
CA LEU A 178 3.57 13.20 -8.82
C LEU A 178 4.14 14.28 -7.91
N ASN A 179 4.44 15.44 -8.48
CA ASN A 179 4.86 16.61 -7.71
C ASN A 179 3.70 17.07 -6.83
N SER A 180 3.81 16.82 -5.53
CA SER A 180 2.92 17.32 -4.47
C SER A 180 3.30 18.72 -4.01
#